data_AF-A0A0G1KVJ4-F1
#
_entry.id   AF-A0A0G1KVJ4-F1
#
_cell.length_a   1.000
_cell.length_b   1.000
_cell.length_c   1.000
_cell.angle_alpha   90.00
_cell.angle_beta   90.00
_cell.angle_gamma   90.00
#
_symmetry.space_group_name_H-M   'P 1'
#
loop_
_entity.id
_entity.type
_entity.pdbx_description
1 polymer ?
#
loop_
_entity_poly.entity_id
_entity_poly.type
_entity_poly.pdbx_seq_one_letter_code
_entity_poly.pdbx_strand_id
1 'polypeptide(L)'
;MKIAEEGLAMLREKIDSVIVIPNDRILSIIDRKTPAKEAFRIVDDVLRQGVQGVSDLITRNDLINSDFNDVRRIMANSGSALMGIGVASGEDRAVEAARQAINSPLLEVSIEGAKGVLLNVRGGDDLSMSEINEAASIITQHVDRDANVIFGMGYDTENELKKGEVKVTVIATGFSAGYSPSRSPLQNQARPNDINFFGTNESTRPVQQTRPDLIMAQSPTQTIAQSTQETPPADADGNGFDIDIPAFIRRKMK
;
A
#
# COMPACT_ATOMS: atom_id res chain seq x y z
N MET A 1 -20.65 -7.32 -9.86
CA MET A 1 -19.45 -7.94 -10.46
C MET A 1 -19.72 -8.62 -11.80
N LYS A 2 -20.77 -9.45 -11.97
CA LYS A 2 -21.04 -10.18 -13.24
C LYS A 2 -20.92 -9.37 -14.54
N ILE A 3 -21.56 -8.18 -14.62
CA ILE A 3 -21.50 -7.32 -15.81
C ILE A 3 -20.06 -6.84 -16.10
N ALA A 4 -19.28 -6.53 -15.06
CA ALA A 4 -17.90 -6.06 -15.21
C ALA A 4 -16.97 -7.17 -15.69
N GLU A 5 -17.18 -8.42 -15.23
CA GLU A 5 -16.39 -9.57 -15.66
C GLU A 5 -16.67 -9.96 -17.12
N GLU A 6 -17.95 -9.96 -17.51
CA GLU A 6 -18.36 -10.16 -18.91
C GLU A 6 -17.80 -9.04 -19.81
N GLY A 7 -17.87 -7.79 -19.36
CA GLY A 7 -17.28 -6.64 -20.06
C GLY A 7 -15.77 -6.75 -20.20
N LEU A 8 -15.06 -7.16 -19.14
CA LEU A 8 -13.62 -7.35 -19.16
C LEU A 8 -13.19 -8.47 -20.11
N ALA A 9 -13.94 -9.57 -20.17
CA ALA A 9 -13.69 -10.66 -21.10
C ALA A 9 -13.83 -10.18 -22.56
N MET A 10 -14.92 -9.49 -22.90
CA MET A 10 -15.12 -8.93 -24.24
C MET A 10 -14.07 -7.88 -24.60
N LEU A 11 -13.60 -7.10 -23.63
CA LEU A 11 -12.60 -6.05 -23.87
C LEU A 11 -11.24 -6.65 -24.18
N ARG A 12 -10.82 -7.68 -23.44
CA ARG A 12 -9.53 -8.39 -23.64
C ARG A 12 -9.36 -8.96 -25.04
N GLU A 13 -10.44 -9.33 -25.72
CA GLU A 13 -10.38 -9.84 -27.10
C GLU A 13 -10.09 -8.75 -28.14
N LYS A 14 -10.21 -7.47 -27.78
CA LYS A 14 -10.15 -6.33 -28.70
C LYS A 14 -9.02 -5.34 -28.43
N ILE A 15 -8.26 -5.51 -27.36
CA ILE A 15 -7.20 -4.58 -26.94
C ILE A 15 -5.89 -5.31 -26.67
N ASP A 16 -4.79 -4.58 -26.83
CA ASP A 16 -3.45 -5.09 -26.57
C ASP A 16 -3.17 -5.33 -25.08
N SER A 17 -3.65 -4.42 -24.22
CA SER A 17 -3.38 -4.42 -22.79
C SER A 17 -4.53 -3.80 -22.01
N VAL A 18 -4.95 -4.43 -20.91
CA VAL A 18 -5.97 -3.94 -19.99
C VAL A 18 -5.39 -3.71 -18.61
N ILE A 19 -5.51 -2.48 -18.11
CA ILE A 19 -5.21 -2.14 -16.72
C ILE A 19 -6.52 -2.20 -15.93
N VAL A 20 -6.59 -3.09 -14.95
CA VAL A 20 -7.77 -3.24 -14.08
C VAL A 20 -7.47 -2.51 -12.77
N ILE A 21 -8.36 -1.58 -12.39
CA ILE A 21 -8.24 -0.81 -11.15
C ILE A 21 -9.34 -1.28 -10.19
N PRO A 22 -9.01 -2.02 -9.12
CA PRO A 22 -10.00 -2.52 -8.18
C PRO A 22 -10.47 -1.41 -7.23
N ASN A 23 -11.71 -0.94 -7.45
CA ASN A 23 -12.33 0.06 -6.57
C ASN A 23 -12.32 -0.37 -5.10
N ASP A 24 -12.49 -1.66 -4.81
CA ASP A 24 -12.50 -2.19 -3.43
C ASP A 24 -11.18 -1.92 -2.70
N ARG A 25 -10.04 -1.91 -3.40
CA ARG A 25 -8.73 -1.60 -2.82
C ARG A 25 -8.57 -0.12 -2.56
N ILE A 26 -9.02 0.73 -3.48
CA ILE A 26 -9.02 2.18 -3.29
C ILE A 26 -9.92 2.55 -2.11
N LEU A 27 -11.09 1.93 -1.99
CA LEU A 27 -11.99 2.17 -0.86
C LEU A 27 -11.43 1.67 0.47
N SER A 28 -10.50 0.70 0.47
CA SER A 28 -9.87 0.20 1.70
C SER A 28 -8.88 1.18 2.34
N ILE A 29 -8.33 2.12 1.55
CA ILE A 29 -7.41 3.17 2.02
C ILE A 29 -8.11 4.48 2.38
N ILE A 30 -9.40 4.61 2.04
CA ILE A 30 -10.21 5.82 2.28
C ILE A 30 -10.88 5.74 3.65
N ASP A 31 -10.94 6.86 4.39
CA ASP A 31 -11.66 6.93 5.67
C ASP A 31 -13.15 6.69 5.46
N ARG A 32 -13.77 5.89 6.34
CA ARG A 32 -15.22 5.61 6.34
C ARG A 32 -16.08 6.87 6.48
N LYS A 33 -15.51 7.96 7.00
CA LYS A 33 -16.18 9.27 7.12
C LYS A 33 -16.14 10.10 5.83
N THR A 34 -15.30 9.72 4.86
CA THR A 34 -15.16 10.44 3.59
C THR A 34 -16.48 10.38 2.80
N PRO A 35 -17.03 11.52 2.36
CA PRO A 35 -18.23 11.54 1.52
C PRO A 35 -18.03 10.73 0.23
N ALA A 36 -19.07 10.05 -0.25
CA ALA A 36 -19.00 9.22 -1.45
C ALA A 36 -18.45 9.97 -2.68
N LYS A 37 -18.81 11.25 -2.85
CA LYS A 37 -18.30 12.10 -3.93
C LYS A 37 -16.79 12.25 -3.90
N GLU A 38 -16.22 12.37 -2.71
CA GLU A 38 -14.77 12.52 -2.54
C GLU A 38 -14.06 11.18 -2.75
N ALA A 39 -14.65 10.06 -2.30
CA ALA A 39 -14.13 8.73 -2.58
C ALA A 39 -14.03 8.44 -4.10
N PHE A 40 -15.05 8.81 -4.88
CA PHE A 40 -14.99 8.68 -6.35
C PHE A 40 -13.93 9.58 -6.98
N ARG A 41 -13.69 10.79 -6.46
CA ARG A 41 -12.61 11.65 -6.96
C ARG A 41 -11.24 11.01 -6.80
N ILE A 42 -11.03 10.24 -5.73
CA ILE A 42 -9.78 9.51 -5.51
C ILE A 42 -9.64 8.38 -6.55
N VAL A 43 -10.72 7.67 -6.87
CA VAL A 43 -10.73 6.66 -7.94
C VAL A 43 -10.42 7.29 -9.30
N ASP A 44 -11.03 8.42 -9.61
CA ASP A 44 -10.77 9.19 -10.84
C ASP A 44 -9.31 9.67 -10.90
N ASP A 45 -8.72 10.03 -9.75
CA ASP A 45 -7.32 10.43 -9.64
C ASP A 45 -6.38 9.27 -10.01
N VAL A 46 -6.65 8.06 -9.52
CA VAL A 46 -5.87 6.87 -9.87
C VAL A 46 -5.97 6.55 -11.36
N LEU A 47 -7.16 6.66 -11.96
CA LEU A 47 -7.34 6.52 -13.41
C LEU A 47 -6.53 7.57 -14.18
N ARG A 48 -6.56 8.83 -13.75
CA ARG A 48 -5.74 9.90 -14.35
C ARG A 48 -4.25 9.53 -14.28
N GLN A 49 -3.77 9.13 -13.11
CA GLN A 49 -2.37 8.76 -12.91
C GLN A 49 -1.96 7.56 -13.78
N GLY A 50 -2.87 6.61 -14.02
CA GLY A 50 -2.65 5.49 -14.95
C GLY A 50 -2.41 5.92 -16.38
N VAL A 51 -3.29 6.78 -16.90
CA VAL A 51 -3.15 7.32 -18.26
C VAL A 51 -1.91 8.20 -18.36
N GLN A 52 -1.67 9.05 -17.36
CA GLN A 52 -0.50 9.93 -17.30
C GLN A 52 0.80 9.14 -17.25
N GLY A 53 0.87 8.05 -16.48
CA GLY A 53 2.06 7.21 -16.37
C GLY A 53 2.54 6.65 -17.71
N VAL A 54 1.62 6.23 -18.59
CA VAL A 54 1.95 5.76 -19.95
C VAL A 54 2.16 6.93 -20.91
N SER A 55 1.30 7.95 -20.85
CA SER A 55 1.36 9.09 -21.76
C SER A 55 2.65 9.88 -21.61
N ASP A 56 3.11 10.08 -20.37
CA ASP A 56 4.34 10.84 -20.09
C ASP A 56 5.56 10.15 -20.70
N LEU A 57 5.62 8.82 -20.68
CA LEU A 57 6.69 8.03 -21.32
C LEU A 57 6.76 8.21 -22.84
N ILE A 58 5.68 8.61 -23.49
CA ILE A 58 5.60 8.75 -24.95
C ILE A 58 5.75 10.21 -25.37
N THR A 59 5.14 11.12 -24.60
CA THR A 59 4.90 12.51 -25.02
C THR A 59 5.90 13.49 -24.46
N ARG A 60 6.50 13.21 -23.29
CA ARG A 60 7.46 14.14 -22.67
C ARG A 60 8.87 13.84 -23.17
N ASN A 61 9.59 14.92 -23.49
CA ASN A 61 10.99 14.83 -23.89
C ASN A 61 11.85 14.75 -22.63
N ASP A 62 11.88 13.55 -22.08
CA ASP A 62 12.47 13.22 -20.79
C ASP A 62 13.99 12.97 -20.91
N LEU A 63 14.73 13.06 -19.79
CA LEU A 63 16.20 12.97 -19.76
C LEU A 63 16.71 11.61 -20.26
N ILE A 64 16.00 10.55 -19.88
CA ILE A 64 16.06 9.24 -20.52
C ILE A 64 14.65 9.00 -21.01
N ASN A 65 14.51 9.06 -22.32
CA ASN A 65 13.26 8.77 -22.99
C ASN A 65 13.31 7.35 -23.55
N SER A 66 12.19 6.65 -23.47
CA SER A 66 11.96 5.41 -24.19
C SER A 66 11.15 5.74 -25.43
N ASP A 67 11.48 5.15 -26.57
CA ASP A 67 10.73 5.46 -27.79
C ASP A 67 9.35 4.78 -27.77
N PHE A 68 8.46 5.23 -28.66
CA PHE A 68 7.12 4.62 -28.76
C PHE A 68 7.18 3.14 -29.16
N ASN A 69 8.23 2.69 -29.86
CA ASN A 69 8.36 1.29 -30.25
C ASN A 69 8.65 0.40 -29.04
N ASP A 70 9.42 0.89 -28.08
CA ASP A 70 9.72 0.19 -26.84
C ASP A 70 8.44 0.04 -26.00
N VAL A 71 7.71 1.15 -25.77
CA VAL A 71 6.42 1.10 -25.06
C VAL A 71 5.44 0.16 -25.76
N ARG A 72 5.33 0.25 -27.08
CA ARG A 72 4.48 -0.64 -27.89
C ARG A 72 4.91 -2.10 -27.75
N ARG A 73 6.21 -2.41 -27.70
CA ARG A 73 6.70 -3.79 -27.58
C ARG A 73 6.31 -4.43 -26.25
N ILE A 74 6.30 -3.66 -25.17
CA ILE A 74 5.88 -4.15 -23.85
C ILE A 74 4.36 -4.27 -23.75
N MET A 75 3.61 -3.30 -24.28
CA MET A 75 2.16 -3.29 -24.12
C MET A 75 1.42 -4.16 -25.15
N ALA A 76 1.98 -4.39 -26.34
CA ALA A 76 1.34 -5.17 -27.40
C ALA A 76 1.06 -6.62 -26.99
N ASN A 77 -0.19 -7.06 -27.13
CA ASN A 77 -0.67 -8.39 -26.73
C ASN A 77 -0.26 -8.81 -25.30
N SER A 78 -0.07 -7.86 -24.40
CA SER A 78 0.35 -8.14 -23.03
C SER A 78 -0.80 -8.65 -22.15
N GLY A 79 -2.04 -8.47 -22.61
CA GLY A 79 -3.22 -8.97 -21.91
C GLY A 79 -3.49 -8.15 -20.66
N SER A 80 -3.26 -8.72 -19.48
CA SER A 80 -3.50 -8.00 -18.22
C SER A 80 -2.27 -7.20 -17.81
N ALA A 81 -2.51 -5.97 -17.37
CA ALA A 81 -1.52 -5.09 -16.80
C ALA A 81 -1.93 -4.65 -15.40
N LEU A 82 -0.93 -4.40 -14.56
CA LEU A 82 -1.09 -3.91 -13.19
C LEU A 82 -0.31 -2.62 -13.03
N MET A 83 -0.81 -1.74 -12.16
CA MET A 83 -0.22 -0.44 -11.92
C MET A 83 0.10 -0.27 -10.44
N GLY A 84 1.30 0.22 -10.14
CA GLY A 84 1.74 0.62 -8.82
C GLY A 84 2.26 2.05 -8.82
N ILE A 85 1.95 2.80 -7.77
CA ILE A 85 2.32 4.21 -7.63
C ILE A 85 2.88 4.41 -6.22
N GLY A 86 4.02 5.08 -6.15
CA GLY A 86 4.65 5.47 -4.89
C GLY A 86 5.15 6.91 -4.96
N VAL A 87 5.00 7.64 -3.85
CA VAL A 87 5.51 9.00 -3.71
C VAL A 87 6.22 9.10 -2.38
N ALA A 88 7.47 9.54 -2.40
CA ALA A 88 8.25 9.73 -1.17
C ALA A 88 9.13 10.96 -1.27
N SER A 89 9.69 11.36 -0.12
CA SER A 89 10.52 12.55 0.05
C SER A 89 11.59 12.28 1.09
N GLY A 90 12.66 13.08 1.10
CA GLY A 90 13.81 12.87 2.00
C GLY A 90 15.03 12.32 1.28
N GLU A 91 15.96 11.74 2.04
CA GLU A 91 17.25 11.25 1.53
C GLU A 91 17.10 9.97 0.69
N ASP A 92 16.31 9.01 1.16
CA ASP A 92 16.03 7.74 0.46
C ASP A 92 14.75 7.79 -0.40
N ARG A 93 14.33 8.97 -0.83
CA ARG A 93 13.03 9.19 -1.48
C ARG A 93 12.78 8.33 -2.70
N ALA A 94 13.80 8.06 -3.53
CA ALA A 94 13.62 7.24 -4.72
C ALA A 94 13.44 5.75 -4.38
N VAL A 95 14.20 5.28 -3.39
CA VAL A 95 14.10 3.91 -2.85
C VAL A 95 12.75 3.69 -2.18
N GLU A 96 12.31 4.63 -1.35
CA GLU A 96 11.02 4.56 -0.67
C GLU A 96 9.86 4.64 -1.66
N ALA A 97 9.92 5.54 -2.65
CA ALA A 97 8.89 5.64 -3.68
C ALA A 97 8.80 4.35 -4.51
N ALA A 98 9.93 3.74 -4.88
CA ALA A 98 9.94 2.45 -5.55
C ALA A 98 9.32 1.34 -4.68
N ARG A 99 9.67 1.28 -3.38
CA ARG A 99 9.08 0.32 -2.42
C ARG A 99 7.58 0.53 -2.24
N GLN A 100 7.10 1.76 -2.22
CA GLN A 100 5.67 2.05 -2.17
C GLN A 100 4.97 1.62 -3.46
N ALA A 101 5.60 1.84 -4.62
CA ALA A 101 5.03 1.47 -5.92
C ALA A 101 4.84 -0.05 -6.03
N ILE A 102 5.84 -0.87 -5.63
CA ILE A 102 5.73 -2.35 -5.67
C ILE A 102 4.76 -2.93 -4.64
N ASN A 103 4.52 -2.21 -3.54
CA ASN A 103 3.59 -2.60 -2.48
C ASN A 103 2.25 -1.84 -2.56
N SER A 104 1.99 -1.20 -3.70
CA SER A 104 0.81 -0.37 -3.87
C SER A 104 -0.47 -1.22 -3.78
N PRO A 105 -1.52 -0.75 -3.08
CA PRO A 105 -2.82 -1.46 -3.02
C PRO A 105 -3.48 -1.67 -4.40
N LEU A 106 -3.00 -0.95 -5.42
CA LEU A 106 -3.44 -1.04 -6.81
C LEU A 106 -2.86 -2.28 -7.53
N LEU A 107 -1.80 -2.86 -6.99
CA LEU A 107 -1.26 -4.14 -7.44
C LEU A 107 -2.03 -5.26 -6.74
N GLU A 108 -2.94 -5.89 -7.48
CA GLU A 108 -3.70 -7.04 -6.95
C GLU A 108 -2.80 -8.24 -6.63
N VAL A 109 -1.67 -8.34 -7.31
CA VAL A 109 -0.66 -9.39 -7.19
C VAL A 109 0.72 -8.75 -7.28
N SER A 110 1.71 -9.38 -6.64
CA SER A 110 3.11 -8.98 -6.75
C SER A 110 3.51 -8.81 -8.22
N ILE A 111 4.41 -7.88 -8.49
CA ILE A 111 5.00 -7.68 -9.83
C ILE A 111 5.91 -8.85 -10.26
N GLU A 112 6.12 -9.82 -9.37
CA GLU A 112 6.79 -11.08 -9.64
C GLU A 112 6.14 -11.83 -10.82
N GLY A 113 6.96 -12.17 -11.82
CA GLY A 113 6.52 -12.88 -13.02
C GLY A 113 5.95 -11.99 -14.13
N ALA A 114 6.01 -10.67 -13.99
CA ALA A 114 5.81 -9.75 -15.10
C ALA A 114 6.96 -9.87 -16.12
N LYS A 115 6.62 -10.05 -17.40
CA LYS A 115 7.59 -10.14 -18.51
C LYS A 115 7.94 -8.79 -19.13
N GLY A 116 7.13 -7.78 -18.87
CA GLY A 116 7.34 -6.43 -19.36
C GLY A 116 7.00 -5.41 -18.28
N VAL A 117 7.90 -4.48 -18.01
CA VAL A 117 7.71 -3.46 -16.99
C VAL A 117 8.04 -2.09 -17.56
N LEU A 118 7.12 -1.15 -17.40
CA LEU A 118 7.35 0.27 -17.65
C LEU A 118 7.58 0.94 -16.29
N LEU A 119 8.74 1.58 -16.15
CA LEU A 119 9.09 2.39 -14.99
C LEU A 119 9.14 3.85 -15.41
N ASN A 120 8.34 4.69 -14.75
CA ASN A 120 8.39 6.14 -14.91
C ASN A 120 8.81 6.77 -13.58
N VAL A 121 9.90 7.53 -13.57
CA VAL A 121 10.41 8.26 -12.40
C VAL A 121 10.32 9.76 -12.65
N ARG A 122 9.57 10.46 -11.80
CA ARG A 122 9.37 11.91 -11.87
C ARG A 122 9.81 12.55 -10.57
N GLY A 123 10.57 13.64 -10.67
CA GLY A 123 11.06 14.38 -9.51
C GLY A 123 11.32 15.84 -9.85
N GLY A 124 11.75 16.61 -8.86
CA GLY A 124 12.22 17.96 -9.08
C GLY A 124 13.52 18.01 -9.88
N ASP A 125 13.96 19.24 -10.17
CA ASP A 125 15.27 19.58 -10.72
C ASP A 125 16.45 19.10 -9.84
N ASP A 126 16.17 18.66 -8.61
CA ASP A 126 17.09 18.02 -7.70
C ASP A 126 17.22 16.49 -7.87
N LEU A 127 16.47 15.87 -8.81
CA LEU A 127 16.53 14.43 -9.07
C LEU A 127 17.87 14.04 -9.69
N SER A 128 18.60 13.16 -9.01
CA SER A 128 19.92 12.67 -9.42
C SER A 128 19.85 11.30 -10.13
N MET A 129 20.89 10.99 -10.92
CA MET A 129 20.99 9.69 -11.58
C MET A 129 21.20 8.53 -10.59
N SER A 130 21.79 8.78 -9.41
CA SER A 130 21.96 7.74 -8.38
C SER A 130 20.60 7.25 -7.88
N GLU A 131 19.73 8.20 -7.53
CA GLU A 131 18.36 7.93 -7.08
C GLU A 131 17.56 7.11 -8.10
N ILE A 132 17.68 7.46 -9.39
CA ILE A 132 17.02 6.73 -10.48
C ILE A 132 17.53 5.28 -10.57
N ASN A 133 18.85 5.09 -10.51
CA ASN A 133 19.45 3.75 -10.55
C ASN A 133 19.06 2.90 -9.33
N GLU A 134 18.97 3.50 -8.15
CA GLU A 134 18.54 2.81 -6.94
C GLU A 134 17.08 2.38 -7.01
N ALA A 135 16.18 3.28 -7.46
CA ALA A 135 14.78 2.95 -7.71
C ALA A 135 14.64 1.82 -8.74
N ALA A 136 15.33 1.93 -9.87
CA ALA A 136 15.36 0.92 -10.92
C ALA A 136 15.84 -0.44 -10.39
N SER A 137 16.94 -0.46 -9.64
CA SER A 137 17.49 -1.69 -9.05
C SER A 137 16.47 -2.40 -8.15
N ILE A 138 15.70 -1.66 -7.35
CA ILE A 138 14.67 -2.25 -6.49
C ILE A 138 13.57 -2.89 -7.32
N ILE A 139 13.09 -2.22 -8.36
CA ILE A 139 12.06 -2.78 -9.25
C ILE A 139 12.59 -4.03 -9.95
N THR A 140 13.79 -3.97 -10.53
CA THR A 140 14.41 -5.09 -11.24
C THR A 140 14.63 -6.31 -10.34
N GLN A 141 14.83 -6.12 -9.02
CA GLN A 141 14.95 -7.23 -8.07
C GLN A 141 13.63 -7.98 -7.80
N HIS A 142 12.47 -7.36 -8.08
CA HIS A 142 11.14 -7.92 -7.79
C HIS A 142 10.42 -8.41 -9.05
N VAL A 143 11.06 -8.34 -10.22
CA VAL A 143 10.49 -8.76 -11.52
C VAL A 143 11.21 -10.01 -12.03
N ASP A 144 10.70 -10.62 -13.10
CA ASP A 144 11.36 -11.76 -13.71
C ASP A 144 12.74 -11.38 -14.27
N ARG A 145 13.72 -12.29 -14.19
CA ARG A 145 15.09 -12.06 -14.68
C ARG A 145 15.14 -11.80 -16.19
N ASP A 146 14.19 -12.39 -16.93
CA ASP A 146 14.07 -12.23 -18.37
C ASP A 146 13.04 -11.16 -18.75
N ALA A 147 12.58 -10.35 -17.79
CA ALA A 147 11.65 -9.26 -18.04
C ALA A 147 12.31 -8.13 -18.85
N ASN A 148 11.58 -7.62 -19.85
CA ASN A 148 11.97 -6.39 -20.52
C ASN A 148 11.56 -5.20 -19.66
N VAL A 149 12.53 -4.36 -19.26
CA VAL A 149 12.27 -3.18 -18.43
C VAL A 149 12.59 -1.92 -19.21
N ILE A 150 11.61 -1.03 -19.29
CA ILE A 150 11.68 0.26 -19.98
C ILE A 150 11.68 1.36 -18.93
N PHE A 151 12.58 2.32 -19.09
CA PHE A 151 12.77 3.42 -18.17
C PHE A 151 12.42 4.74 -18.87
N GLY A 152 11.48 5.47 -18.29
CA GLY A 152 11.35 6.90 -18.55
C GLY A 152 11.64 7.68 -17.29
N MET A 153 12.34 8.80 -17.45
CA MET A 153 12.63 9.68 -16.33
C MET A 153 12.63 11.14 -16.75
N GLY A 154 12.01 11.98 -15.95
CA GLY A 154 12.06 13.39 -16.23
C GLY A 154 11.65 14.26 -15.08
N TYR A 155 11.86 15.55 -15.29
CA TYR A 155 11.53 16.56 -14.32
C TYR A 155 10.03 16.83 -14.34
N ASP A 156 9.46 16.97 -13.15
CA ASP A 156 8.10 17.44 -13.02
C ASP A 156 7.99 18.93 -13.39
N THR A 157 7.69 19.17 -14.66
CA THR A 157 7.52 20.51 -15.23
C THR A 157 6.19 21.17 -14.87
N GLU A 158 5.25 20.41 -14.32
CA GLU A 158 3.88 20.87 -14.03
C GLU A 158 3.67 21.19 -12.55
N ASN A 159 4.72 21.06 -11.73
CA ASN A 159 4.69 21.26 -10.27
C ASN A 159 3.58 20.44 -9.60
N GLU A 160 3.35 19.21 -10.06
CA GLU A 160 2.46 18.26 -9.40
C GLU A 160 3.04 17.72 -8.09
N LEU A 161 4.37 17.69 -7.99
CA LEU A 161 5.15 17.22 -6.86
C LEU A 161 5.60 18.41 -6.00
N LYS A 162 5.63 18.20 -4.69
CA LYS A 162 6.24 19.17 -3.80
C LYS A 162 7.76 19.12 -3.95
N LYS A 163 8.40 20.20 -3.53
CA LYS A 163 9.87 20.27 -3.47
C LYS A 163 10.41 19.11 -2.63
N GLY A 164 11.33 18.34 -3.21
CA GLY A 164 11.94 17.19 -2.55
C GLY A 164 11.17 15.88 -2.71
N GLU A 165 10.00 15.85 -3.36
CA GLU A 165 9.25 14.61 -3.63
C GLU A 165 9.69 13.94 -4.94
N VAL A 166 9.66 12.61 -4.95
CA VAL A 166 9.85 11.76 -6.14
C VAL A 166 8.64 10.83 -6.25
N LYS A 167 8.08 10.76 -7.45
CA LYS A 167 6.98 9.88 -7.83
C LYS A 167 7.51 8.78 -8.74
N VAL A 168 7.26 7.55 -8.35
CA VAL A 168 7.60 6.35 -9.12
C VAL A 168 6.30 5.67 -9.52
N THR A 169 6.12 5.48 -10.83
CA THR A 169 4.99 4.75 -11.40
C THR A 169 5.52 3.50 -12.09
N VAL A 170 4.97 2.35 -11.71
CA VAL A 170 5.32 1.04 -12.25
C VAL A 170 4.10 0.48 -12.97
N ILE A 171 4.28 0.05 -14.21
CA ILE A 171 3.25 -0.68 -14.97
C ILE A 171 3.83 -2.03 -15.37
N ALA A 172 3.30 -3.09 -14.77
CA ALA A 172 3.73 -4.45 -15.01
C ALA A 172 2.75 -5.13 -15.98
N THR A 173 3.28 -5.88 -16.94
CA THR A 173 2.54 -6.47 -18.05
C THR A 173 3.07 -7.86 -18.39
N GLY A 174 2.30 -8.65 -19.15
CA GLY A 174 2.75 -9.96 -19.63
C GLY A 174 2.78 -11.04 -18.56
N PHE A 175 1.88 -10.98 -17.59
CA PHE A 175 1.69 -12.02 -16.59
C PHE A 175 1.29 -13.35 -17.25
N SER A 176 1.86 -14.45 -16.76
CA SER A 176 1.60 -15.81 -17.26
C SER A 176 0.11 -16.16 -17.32
N ALA A 177 -0.28 -16.97 -18.31
CA ALA A 177 -1.65 -17.44 -18.56
C ALA A 177 -2.17 -18.42 -17.48
N GLY A 178 -2.34 -17.88 -16.27
CA GLY A 178 -3.12 -18.41 -15.15
C GLY A 178 -3.71 -17.25 -14.32
N TYR A 179 -3.45 -16.02 -14.75
CA TYR A 179 -3.83 -14.78 -14.08
C TYR A 179 -5.26 -14.38 -14.45
N SER A 180 -6.21 -14.66 -13.56
CA SER A 180 -7.52 -14.00 -13.58
C SER A 180 -7.62 -13.11 -12.34
N PRO A 181 -7.65 -11.77 -12.48
CA PRO A 181 -7.71 -10.84 -11.35
C PRO A 181 -8.97 -11.00 -10.47
N SER A 182 -9.95 -11.81 -10.88
CA SER A 182 -11.22 -12.00 -10.16
C SER A 182 -11.25 -13.19 -9.18
N ARG A 183 -10.23 -14.06 -9.14
CA ARG A 183 -10.27 -15.22 -8.22
C ARG A 183 -9.67 -14.91 -6.86
N SER A 184 -10.42 -14.20 -6.03
CA SER A 184 -10.21 -14.22 -4.57
C SER A 184 -10.27 -15.67 -4.05
N PRO A 185 -9.23 -16.21 -3.39
CA PRO A 185 -9.29 -17.52 -2.75
C PRO A 185 -9.99 -17.40 -1.39
N LEU A 186 -11.28 -17.05 -1.41
CA LEU A 186 -12.13 -17.01 -0.22
C LEU A 186 -13.50 -17.61 -0.52
N GLN A 187 -13.56 -18.81 -1.10
CA GLN A 187 -14.78 -19.61 -1.00
C GLN A 187 -14.50 -21.09 -1.23
N ASN A 188 -13.71 -21.70 -0.35
CA ASN A 188 -13.79 -23.15 -0.18
C ASN A 188 -13.65 -23.50 1.30
N GLN A 189 -14.65 -23.12 2.08
CA GLN A 189 -14.99 -23.81 3.32
C GLN A 189 -16.42 -23.50 3.76
N ALA A 190 -17.15 -24.59 4.00
CA ALA A 190 -18.42 -24.72 4.72
C ALA A 190 -19.71 -24.17 4.06
N ARG A 191 -20.42 -25.06 3.38
CA ARG A 191 -21.83 -25.35 3.76
C ARG A 191 -21.81 -26.63 4.62
N PRO A 192 -22.76 -26.91 5.54
CA PRO A 192 -24.16 -26.47 5.50
C PRO A 192 -24.81 -26.09 6.86
N ASN A 193 -25.80 -25.19 6.85
CA ASN A 193 -27.18 -25.41 7.35
C ASN A 193 -27.94 -24.09 7.54
N ASP A 194 -29.10 -24.03 6.87
CA ASP A 194 -30.37 -23.38 7.23
C ASP A 194 -30.36 -22.13 8.10
N ILE A 195 -30.57 -20.97 7.47
CA ILE A 195 -31.15 -19.80 8.14
C ILE A 195 -32.56 -19.60 7.60
N ASN A 196 -33.55 -20.08 8.37
CA ASN A 196 -34.97 -19.76 8.17
C ASN A 196 -35.21 -18.29 8.50
N PHE A 197 -35.17 -17.44 7.47
CA PHE A 197 -35.85 -16.15 7.45
C PHE A 197 -37.30 -16.43 7.03
N PHE A 198 -38.24 -16.51 7.97
CA PHE A 198 -39.67 -16.13 7.84
C PHE A 198 -40.43 -16.73 9.04
N GLY A 199 -40.93 -15.85 9.90
CA GLY A 199 -41.72 -16.23 11.06
C GLY A 199 -43.16 -16.61 10.69
N THR A 200 -43.70 -17.58 11.42
CA THR A 200 -45.10 -17.61 11.85
C THR A 200 -45.19 -18.33 13.20
N ASN A 201 -46.09 -17.85 14.04
CA ASN A 201 -46.25 -18.08 15.47
C ASN A 201 -46.71 -19.51 15.82
N GLU A 202 -46.29 -20.04 16.97
CA GLU A 202 -47.18 -20.31 18.14
C GLU A 202 -46.44 -20.93 19.35
N SER A 203 -47.09 -20.80 20.51
CA SER A 203 -46.90 -21.54 21.79
C SER A 203 -46.07 -20.93 22.93
N THR A 204 -46.68 -19.95 23.61
CA THR A 204 -47.05 -19.93 25.05
C THR A 204 -46.15 -20.55 26.16
N ARG A 205 -45.59 -19.65 27.00
CA ARG A 205 -45.52 -19.57 28.50
C ARG A 205 -44.73 -20.62 29.35
N PRO A 206 -44.34 -20.30 30.62
CA PRO A 206 -44.09 -19.00 31.27
C PRO A 206 -42.76 -18.88 32.08
N VAL A 207 -42.50 -17.65 32.54
CA VAL A 207 -41.38 -17.20 33.39
C VAL A 207 -41.62 -17.56 34.86
N GLN A 208 -40.60 -18.11 35.55
CA GLN A 208 -40.55 -18.21 37.01
C GLN A 208 -39.40 -17.34 37.54
N GLN A 209 -39.78 -16.33 38.33
CA GLN A 209 -38.93 -15.41 39.06
C GLN A 209 -38.75 -15.93 40.48
N THR A 210 -37.53 -15.96 41.02
CA THR A 210 -37.32 -16.05 42.47
C THR A 210 -36.03 -15.33 42.85
N ARG A 211 -36.20 -14.27 43.65
CA ARG A 211 -35.13 -13.56 44.38
C ARG A 211 -34.58 -14.45 45.49
N PRO A 212 -33.44 -14.08 46.07
CA PRO A 212 -33.50 -13.70 47.48
C PRO A 212 -32.68 -12.45 47.85
N ASP A 213 -33.20 -11.72 48.84
CA ASP A 213 -32.52 -10.68 49.61
C ASP A 213 -31.75 -11.29 50.80
N LEU A 214 -30.56 -10.71 51.08
CA LEU A 214 -29.92 -10.35 52.36
C LEU A 214 -29.83 -11.39 53.52
N ILE A 215 -28.63 -11.52 54.11
CA ILE A 215 -28.32 -11.33 55.55
C ILE A 215 -26.80 -11.35 55.82
N MET A 216 -26.36 -10.44 56.69
CA MET A 216 -25.03 -10.25 57.28
C MET A 216 -24.52 -11.47 58.06
N ALA A 217 -23.20 -11.67 58.14
CA ALA A 217 -22.39 -11.26 59.32
C ALA A 217 -21.07 -12.07 59.49
N GLN A 218 -20.08 -11.32 60.00
CA GLN A 218 -18.92 -11.72 60.83
C GLN A 218 -17.62 -12.17 60.14
N SER A 219 -16.60 -11.31 60.29
CA SER A 219 -15.18 -11.65 60.36
C SER A 219 -14.77 -11.89 61.82
N PRO A 220 -13.71 -12.66 62.08
CA PRO A 220 -12.55 -12.06 62.77
C PRO A 220 -11.21 -12.54 62.17
N THR A 221 -10.30 -11.64 61.77
CA THR A 221 -9.24 -10.96 62.55
C THR A 221 -7.90 -11.71 62.53
N GLN A 222 -6.82 -10.92 62.38
CA GLN A 222 -5.38 -11.16 62.61
C GLN A 222 -4.57 -11.44 61.33
N THR A 223 -3.48 -10.73 60.98
CA THR A 223 -2.69 -9.71 61.67
C THR A 223 -1.81 -8.96 60.64
N ILE A 224 -1.42 -7.76 61.05
CA ILE A 224 -0.71 -6.65 60.39
C ILE A 224 0.81 -6.90 60.30
N ALA A 225 1.47 -6.42 59.23
CA ALA A 225 2.77 -5.71 59.20
C ALA A 225 3.18 -5.51 57.72
N GLN A 226 2.95 -4.37 57.06
CA GLN A 226 3.74 -3.13 57.07
C GLN A 226 5.27 -3.33 57.01
N SER A 227 5.88 -2.88 55.90
CA SER A 227 7.05 -1.97 55.95
C SER A 227 7.47 -1.48 54.56
N THR A 228 7.37 -0.17 54.39
CA THR A 228 8.10 0.69 53.44
C THR A 228 9.58 0.77 53.83
N GLN A 229 10.51 0.87 52.86
CA GLN A 229 11.76 1.68 52.88
C GLN A 229 12.58 1.34 51.61
N GLU A 230 13.00 2.28 50.76
CA GLU A 230 14.02 3.33 50.87
C GLU A 230 15.49 2.84 50.94
N THR A 231 16.21 3.14 49.83
CA THR A 231 17.64 3.47 49.60
C THR A 231 18.81 2.43 49.65
N PRO A 232 19.90 2.68 48.85
CA PRO A 232 20.93 1.71 48.43
C PRO A 232 22.23 1.74 49.30
N PRO A 233 23.26 0.91 49.03
CA PRO A 233 24.41 1.41 48.23
C PRO A 233 25.27 0.37 47.44
N ALA A 234 26.11 0.94 46.55
CA ALA A 234 27.51 0.63 46.21
C ALA A 234 27.90 -0.53 45.23
N ASP A 235 28.40 -0.05 44.08
CA ASP A 235 29.68 -0.35 43.40
C ASP A 235 29.92 -1.73 42.72
N ALA A 236 30.07 -1.72 41.38
CA ALA A 236 31.40 -1.79 40.73
C ALA A 236 31.29 -1.85 39.18
N ASP A 237 31.97 -0.88 38.57
CA ASP A 237 32.77 -0.91 37.33
C ASP A 237 32.16 -1.15 35.93
N GLY A 238 32.33 -0.12 35.08
CA GLY A 238 32.99 -0.32 33.80
C GLY A 238 32.42 0.41 32.57
N ASN A 239 32.88 1.66 32.34
CA ASN A 239 33.03 2.38 31.05
C ASN A 239 31.77 2.62 30.17
N GLY A 240 31.42 3.82 29.69
CA GLY A 240 32.04 5.14 29.64
C GLY A 240 31.37 5.95 28.52
N PHE A 241 30.98 7.19 28.85
CA PHE A 241 30.62 8.33 27.98
C PHE A 241 29.29 8.33 27.22
N ASP A 242 28.25 8.85 27.89
CA ASP A 242 27.17 9.60 27.24
C ASP A 242 27.01 10.92 28.02
N ILE A 243 27.40 12.05 27.41
CA ILE A 243 27.18 13.39 27.96
C ILE A 243 26.53 14.23 26.86
N ASP A 244 25.20 14.31 26.92
CA ASP A 244 24.43 15.39 26.36
C ASP A 244 24.81 16.70 27.07
N ILE A 245 25.40 17.64 26.34
CA ILE A 245 25.71 18.99 26.81
C ILE A 245 24.64 19.96 26.28
N PRO A 246 23.77 20.53 27.15
CA PRO A 246 22.79 21.53 26.73
C PRO A 246 23.42 22.85 26.29
N ALA A 247 22.72 23.54 25.39
CA ALA A 247 23.21 24.61 24.50
C ALA A 247 23.74 25.92 25.13
N PHE A 248 23.89 26.06 26.45
CA PHE A 248 24.30 27.32 27.07
C PHE A 248 25.80 27.44 27.43
N ILE A 249 26.59 26.34 27.36
CA ILE A 249 28.00 26.33 27.81
C ILE A 249 29.03 26.58 26.68
N ARG A 250 28.67 26.46 25.39
CA ARG A 250 29.66 26.50 24.30
C ARG A 250 30.16 27.91 23.89
N ARG A 251 29.70 28.97 24.55
CA ARG A 251 30.13 30.36 24.24
C ARG A 251 30.82 30.98 25.45
N LYS A 252 32.03 30.52 25.79
CA LYS A 252 33.08 31.27 26.54
C LYS A 252 34.29 30.40 26.91
N MET A 253 34.95 29.75 25.96
CA MET A 253 36.34 29.30 26.17
C MET A 253 37.13 29.41 24.87
N LYS A 254 37.77 30.59 24.73
CA LYS A 254 38.81 31.02 23.77
C LYS A 254 38.45 31.14 22.29
#